data_AF-A0A975A8R0-F1
#
_entry.id   AF-A0A975A8R0-F1
#
_cell.length_a   1.000
_cell.length_b   1.000
_cell.length_c   1.000
_cell.angle_alpha   90.00
_cell.angle_beta   90.00
_cell.angle_gamma   90.00
#
_symmetry.space_group_name_H-M   'P 1'
#
loop_
_entity.id
_entity.type
_entity.pdbx_description
1 polymer ?
#
loop_
_entity_poly.entity_id
_entity_poly.type
_entity_poly.pdbx_seq_one_letter_code
_entity_poly.pdbx_strand_id
1 'polypeptide(L)'
;MKTFVKALLGLTCILTLVCTSTGCGQSEPAVSGNTAPFKKAIEQYCRNKSMGMKVKEFVTLKTEDNAATATAKMVEAGGNYGISVKWKFKFKKENGKWKVLSHDS
;
A
#
# COMPACT_ATOMS: atom_id res chain seq x y z
N MET A 1 -56.57 3.25 13.24
CA MET A 1 -57.01 4.56 13.80
C MET A 1 -55.79 5.33 14.27
N LYS A 2 -55.80 6.64 14.03
CA LYS A 2 -54.77 7.65 14.32
C LYS A 2 -54.71 7.99 15.81
N THR A 3 -53.51 8.35 16.31
CA THR A 3 -53.20 9.52 17.21
C THR A 3 -51.72 9.43 17.63
N PHE A 4 -50.77 10.26 17.18
CA PHE A 4 -50.47 11.68 17.48
C PHE A 4 -50.47 12.09 18.96
N VAL A 5 -49.28 12.31 19.52
CA VAL A 5 -48.98 13.32 20.58
C VAL A 5 -47.49 13.72 20.41
N LYS A 6 -47.13 14.83 19.74
CA LYS A 6 -47.02 16.23 20.17
C LYS A 6 -46.02 16.51 21.32
N ALA A 7 -44.95 17.19 20.93
CA ALA A 7 -44.33 18.35 21.62
C ALA A 7 -43.54 18.02 22.92
N LEU A 8 -42.55 18.77 23.42
CA LEU A 8 -41.98 20.08 23.15
C LEU A 8 -40.71 20.19 24.04
N LEU A 9 -39.78 21.09 23.72
CA LEU A 9 -38.78 21.72 24.61
C LEU A 9 -37.64 20.85 25.19
N GLY A 10 -36.41 21.23 24.84
CA GLY A 10 -35.30 21.03 25.78
C GLY A 10 -33.92 21.14 25.16
N LEU A 11 -33.26 22.26 25.42
CA LEU A 11 -31.81 22.35 25.67
C LEU A 11 -30.85 22.30 24.47
N THR A 12 -30.54 23.50 23.97
CA THR A 12 -29.18 24.03 23.79
C THR A 12 -28.07 23.00 23.55
N CYS A 13 -27.84 22.59 22.29
CA CYS A 13 -26.58 21.97 21.87
C CYS A 13 -25.72 22.98 21.12
N ILE A 14 -24.89 23.61 21.93
CA ILE A 14 -23.60 24.24 21.67
C ILE A 14 -23.02 23.94 20.27
N LEU A 15 -22.97 25.02 19.50
CA LEU A 15 -22.16 25.22 18.31
C LEU A 15 -20.67 25.10 18.70
N THR A 16 -20.06 23.95 18.44
CA THR A 16 -18.61 23.74 18.48
C THR A 16 -18.21 23.05 17.18
N LEU A 17 -17.56 23.75 16.27
CA LEU A 17 -16.12 24.06 16.22
C LEU A 17 -15.46 23.13 15.19
N VAL A 18 -15.20 23.70 14.01
CA VAL A 18 -13.97 23.58 13.22
C VAL A 18 -13.26 22.21 13.24
N CYS A 19 -13.28 21.54 12.09
CA CYS A 19 -12.09 20.85 11.55
C CYS A 19 -12.21 20.77 10.02
N THR A 20 -11.98 21.90 9.34
CA THR A 20 -11.57 21.91 7.94
C THR A 20 -10.09 21.53 7.86
N SER A 21 -9.82 20.26 7.58
CA SER A 21 -8.55 19.81 6.98
C SER A 21 -8.78 18.58 6.11
N THR A 22 -9.62 18.72 5.09
CA THR A 22 -9.53 17.86 3.90
C THR A 22 -8.27 18.26 3.13
N GLY A 23 -7.13 17.73 3.56
CA GLY A 23 -5.82 17.95 2.97
C GLY A 23 -5.00 16.67 2.98
N CYS A 24 -4.94 16.03 1.81
CA CYS A 24 -3.93 15.07 1.35
C CYS A 24 -3.37 14.07 2.37
N GLY A 25 -3.89 12.84 2.29
CA GLY A 25 -3.23 11.71 2.91
C GLY A 25 -4.11 10.48 2.84
N GLN A 26 -4.61 10.14 1.65
CA GLN A 26 -5.17 8.82 1.43
C GLN A 26 -4.05 7.83 1.69
N SER A 27 -3.97 7.33 2.92
CA SER A 27 -3.11 6.23 3.29
C SER A 27 -3.64 5.07 2.46
N GLU A 28 -2.92 4.76 1.37
CA GLU A 28 -3.21 3.58 0.55
C GLU A 28 -3.31 2.39 1.52
N PRO A 29 -4.37 1.57 1.44
CA PRO A 29 -4.61 0.52 2.42
C PRO A 29 -3.38 -0.37 2.50
N ALA A 30 -2.88 -0.57 3.72
CA ALA A 30 -1.74 -1.45 3.98
C ALA A 30 -2.01 -2.81 3.34
N VAL A 31 -1.04 -3.30 2.55
CA VAL A 31 -1.17 -4.56 1.82
C VAL A 31 -1.49 -5.70 2.80
N SER A 32 -2.69 -6.26 2.68
CA SER A 32 -3.15 -7.40 3.48
C SER A 32 -2.57 -8.71 2.91
N GLY A 33 -1.34 -9.05 3.31
CA GLY A 33 -0.71 -10.30 2.92
C GLY A 33 0.74 -10.44 3.38
N ASN A 34 1.27 -11.67 3.39
CA ASN A 34 2.68 -11.90 3.71
C ASN A 34 3.57 -11.44 2.54
N THR A 35 4.19 -10.26 2.69
CA THR A 35 5.04 -9.64 1.66
C THR A 35 6.50 -10.12 1.69
N ALA A 36 6.92 -10.83 2.74
CA ALA A 36 8.34 -11.20 2.94
C ALA A 36 8.93 -12.06 1.79
N PRO A 37 8.21 -13.05 1.22
CA PRO A 37 8.71 -13.82 0.08
C PRO A 37 8.93 -12.94 -1.16
N PHE A 38 8.04 -11.98 -1.42
CA PHE A 38 8.14 -11.07 -2.56
C PHE A 38 9.27 -10.07 -2.37
N LYS A 39 9.47 -9.56 -1.15
CA LYS A 39 10.61 -8.70 -0.82
C LYS A 39 11.94 -9.39 -1.12
N LYS A 40 12.10 -10.64 -0.66
CA LYS A 40 13.31 -11.45 -0.96
C LYS A 40 13.52 -11.64 -2.47
N ALA A 41 12.43 -11.89 -3.21
CA ALA A 41 12.50 -12.05 -4.67
C ALA A 41 12.93 -10.75 -5.37
N ILE A 42 12.39 -9.59 -4.96
CA ILE A 42 12.80 -8.28 -5.47
C ILE A 42 14.26 -7.99 -5.14
N GLU A 43 14.70 -8.21 -3.90
CA GLU A 43 16.09 -7.99 -3.50
C GLU A 43 17.06 -8.86 -4.31
N GLN A 44 16.72 -10.13 -4.54
CA GLN A 44 17.51 -11.02 -5.40
C GLN A 44 17.55 -10.51 -6.85
N TYR A 45 16.41 -10.07 -7.37
CA TYR A 45 16.34 -9.49 -8.72
C TYR A 45 17.19 -8.23 -8.86
N CYS A 46 17.11 -7.31 -7.89
CA CYS A 46 17.92 -6.11 -7.85
C CYS A 46 19.42 -6.43 -7.80
N ARG A 47 19.84 -7.35 -6.92
CA ARG A 47 21.23 -7.83 -6.87
C ARG A 47 21.70 -8.41 -8.19
N ASN A 48 20.91 -9.29 -8.82
CA ASN A 48 21.27 -9.94 -10.08
C ASN A 48 21.39 -8.97 -11.26
N LYS A 49 20.69 -7.83 -11.19
CA LYS A 49 20.71 -6.77 -12.20
C LYS A 49 21.66 -5.63 -11.83
N SER A 50 22.47 -5.77 -10.77
CA SER A 50 23.33 -4.72 -10.23
C SER A 50 22.59 -3.40 -9.95
N MET A 51 21.32 -3.50 -9.57
CA MET A 51 20.53 -2.34 -9.16
C MET A 51 20.71 -2.13 -7.65
N GLY A 52 21.28 -0.98 -7.27
CA GLY A 52 21.44 -0.55 -5.88
C GLY A 52 20.12 -0.11 -5.24
N MET A 53 19.06 -0.91 -5.35
CA MET A 53 17.70 -0.57 -4.92
C MET A 53 17.18 -1.56 -3.87
N LYS A 54 16.36 -1.07 -2.94
CA LYS A 54 15.65 -1.87 -1.93
C LYS A 54 14.19 -1.48 -1.82
N VAL A 55 13.35 -2.42 -1.39
CA VAL A 55 11.93 -2.18 -1.14
C VAL A 55 11.77 -1.35 0.13
N LYS A 56 11.17 -0.17 0.01
CA LYS A 56 10.73 0.66 1.14
C LYS A 56 9.36 0.21 1.62
N GLU A 57 8.42 0.02 0.71
CA GLU A 57 7.01 -0.25 1.03
C GLU A 57 6.33 -0.99 -0.13
N PHE A 58 5.43 -1.92 0.19
CA PHE A 58 4.50 -2.47 -0.80
C PHE A 58 3.23 -1.63 -0.82
N VAL A 59 2.85 -1.17 -2.01
CA VAL A 59 1.64 -0.39 -2.25
C VAL A 59 0.48 -1.31 -2.61
N THR A 60 0.73 -2.28 -3.48
CA THR A 60 -0.25 -3.32 -3.84
C THR A 60 0.44 -4.66 -3.96
N LEU A 61 -0.31 -5.73 -3.69
CA LEU A 61 0.08 -7.09 -3.98
C LEU A 61 -1.17 -7.87 -4.38
N LYS A 62 -1.15 -8.45 -5.58
CA LYS A 62 -2.18 -9.37 -6.09
C LYS A 62 -1.49 -10.70 -6.38
N THR A 63 -2.00 -11.77 -5.80
CA THR A 63 -1.46 -13.13 -5.98
C THR A 63 -2.53 -14.00 -6.60
N GLU A 64 -2.18 -14.74 -7.64
CA GLU A 64 -3.04 -15.62 -8.41
C GLU A 64 -2.30 -16.94 -8.61
N ASP A 65 -2.59 -17.96 -7.80
CA ASP A 65 -1.93 -19.29 -7.80
C ASP A 65 -0.40 -19.25 -7.90
N ASN A 66 0.13 -19.29 -9.13
CA ASN A 66 1.55 -19.32 -9.48
C ASN A 66 2.09 -18.01 -10.06
N ALA A 67 1.29 -16.95 -10.09
CA ALA A 67 1.65 -15.62 -10.55
C ALA A 67 1.35 -14.60 -9.45
N ALA A 68 2.07 -13.48 -9.46
CA ALA A 68 1.71 -12.32 -8.66
C ALA A 68 2.11 -11.03 -9.36
N THR A 69 1.46 -9.94 -9.00
CA THR A 69 1.85 -8.59 -9.38
C THR A 69 1.89 -7.74 -8.13
N ALA A 70 2.98 -6.98 -7.94
CA ALA A 70 3.11 -6.06 -6.82
C ALA A 70 3.57 -4.69 -7.29
N THR A 71 3.00 -3.64 -6.72
CA THR A 71 3.56 -2.29 -6.82
C THR A 71 4.30 -2.00 -5.53
N ALA A 72 5.56 -1.58 -5.62
CA ALA A 72 6.39 -1.26 -4.47
C ALA A 72 7.09 0.08 -4.65
N LYS A 73 7.23 0.83 -3.55
CA LYS A 73 8.14 1.97 -3.46
C LYS A 73 9.54 1.43 -3.25
N MET A 74 10.45 1.81 -4.13
CA MET A 74 11.86 1.45 -4.12
C MET A 74 12.69 2.67 -3.75
N VAL A 75 13.75 2.46 -2.99
CA VAL A 75 14.75 3.49 -2.66
C VAL A 75 16.14 2.95 -2.92
N GLU A 76 17.10 3.86 -3.06
CA GLU A 76 18.51 3.50 -3.14
C GLU A 76 18.93 2.74 -1.85
N ALA A 77 19.75 1.70 -2.00
CA ALA A 77 20.07 0.77 -0.94
C ALA A 77 20.93 1.41 0.16
N GLY A 78 21.89 2.25 -0.21
CA GLY A 78 22.73 3.06 0.68
C GLY A 78 21.96 4.15 1.44
N GLY A 79 20.80 4.57 0.95
CA GLY A 79 19.95 5.56 1.60
C GLY A 79 20.45 7.00 1.46
N ASN A 80 21.39 7.26 0.55
CA ASN A 80 22.00 8.58 0.37
C ASN A 80 21.05 9.60 -0.27
N TYR A 81 20.10 9.10 -1.07
CA TYR A 81 19.14 9.92 -1.78
C TYR A 81 17.74 9.53 -1.30
N GLY A 82 17.07 10.39 -0.54
CA GLY A 82 15.73 10.16 0.02
C GLY A 82 14.61 10.02 -1.03
N ILE A 83 14.96 9.85 -2.30
CA ILE A 83 14.07 9.69 -3.43
C ILE A 83 13.53 8.27 -3.44
N SER A 84 12.20 8.14 -3.51
CA SER A 84 11.54 6.86 -3.73
C SER A 84 10.86 6.83 -5.10
N VAL A 85 11.08 5.76 -5.85
CA VAL A 85 10.40 5.48 -7.12
C VAL A 85 9.37 4.38 -6.93
N LYS A 86 8.26 4.40 -7.68
CA LYS A 86 7.22 3.38 -7.61
C LYS A 86 7.42 2.42 -8.78
N TRP A 87 7.69 1.14 -8.52
CA TRP A 87 7.86 0.12 -9.55
C TRP A 87 6.77 -0.94 -9.46
N LYS A 88 6.34 -1.46 -10.61
CA LYS A 88 5.45 -2.60 -10.72
C LYS A 88 6.25 -3.84 -11.08
N PHE A 89 6.18 -4.87 -10.26
CA PHE A 89 6.87 -6.14 -10.44
C PHE A 89 5.88 -7.24 -10.83
N LYS A 90 6.28 -8.08 -11.78
CA LYS A 90 5.59 -9.33 -12.12
C LYS A 90 6.37 -10.51 -11.57
N PHE A 91 5.69 -11.46 -10.96
CA PHE A 91 6.29 -12.62 -10.33
C PHE A 91 5.74 -13.92 -10.89
N LYS A 92 6.58 -14.97 -10.80
CA LYS A 92 6.18 -16.36 -10.98
C LYS A 92 6.62 -17.17 -9.76
N LYS A 93 5.81 -18.15 -9.38
CA LYS A 93 6.14 -19.15 -8.39
C LYS A 93 6.83 -20.32 -9.08
N GLU A 94 8.04 -20.65 -8.66
CA GLU A 94 8.81 -21.78 -9.17
C GLU A 94 9.37 -22.56 -7.97
N ASN A 95 9.07 -23.86 -7.89
CA ASN A 95 9.50 -24.74 -6.79
C ASN A 95 9.15 -24.16 -5.40
N GLY A 96 7.94 -23.61 -5.26
CA GLY A 96 7.48 -22.98 -4.02
C GLY A 96 8.09 -21.62 -3.69
N LYS A 97 9.01 -21.09 -4.52
CA LYS A 97 9.67 -19.80 -4.32
C LYS A 97 9.20 -18.77 -5.36
N TRP A 98 9.01 -17.53 -4.92
CA TRP A 98 8.70 -16.43 -5.83
C TRP A 98 9.96 -15.92 -6.52
N LYS A 99 9.86 -15.64 -7.82
CA LYS A 99 10.89 -14.98 -8.62
C LYS A 99 10.26 -13.82 -9.38
N VAL A 100 11.01 -12.72 -9.51
CA VAL A 100 10.62 -11.59 -10.37
C VAL A 100 10.93 -11.94 -11.82
N LEU A 101 9.93 -11.78 -12.69
CA LEU A 101 10.08 -11.90 -14.14
C LEU A 101 10.52 -10.58 -14.77
N SER A 102 9.86 -9.50 -14.37
CA SER A 102 10.10 -8.15 -14.91
C SER A 102 9.69 -7.09 -13.89
N HIS A 103 10.16 -5.87 -14.13
CA HIS A 103 9.62 -4.67 -13.49
C HIS A 103 9.35 -3.60 -14.55
N ASP A 104 8.39 -2.74 -14.27
CA ASP A 104 8.04 -1.54 -15.04
C ASP A 104 8.11 -0.33 -14.08
N SER A 105 8.68 0.79 -14.54
CA SER A 105 8.80 2.06 -13.80
C SER A 105 7.72 3.06 -14.17
#